data_AF-A0A922LJG3-F1
#
_entry.id   AF-A0A922LJG3-F1
#
_cell.length_a   1.000
_cell.length_b   1.000
_cell.length_c   1.000
_cell.angle_alpha   90.00
_cell.angle_beta   90.00
_cell.angle_gamma   90.00
#
_symmetry.space_group_name_H-M   'P 1'
#
loop_
_entity.id
_entity.type
_entity.pdbx_description
1 polymer ?
#
loop_
_entity_poly.entity_id
_entity_poly.type
_entity_poly.pdbx_seq_one_letter_code
_entity_poly.pdbx_strand_id
1 'polypeptide(L)'
;MEPLVNRCTWVHVDVPGQGDGESDLPADYTFPSVQQLAEGMSEVCNALRLQYVVVFGEGAGANILVRLVMLRYDIVLGAILIHCTGTTAGLSESLRDRLIGWKLNTVGMNPAAESYLLMHRFGSAAESENEIEVREVLIKFRQSLRTAINPRNLNKFIMSFMSRTKILEHVDQIRCPVLFLTGALASHNHTVFRLYNAVLSAVRNDPNLQGKVELIQLDNVANVLSEQPEKVAECLQFFIQGLGLAGGLVSRRMSSTIPVARNRSLSMEEYDQPKGASNCIFHKNRKYSTTTGRLIQDESPINEQEDQTEA
;
A
#
# COMPACT_ATOMS: atom_id res chain seq x y z
N MET A 1 -2.53 14.02 2.70
CA MET A 1 -2.15 13.37 3.98
C MET A 1 -2.58 14.14 5.23
N GLU A 2 -2.51 15.47 5.23
CA GLU A 2 -2.84 16.33 6.39
C GLU A 2 -4.10 15.94 7.20
N PRO A 3 -5.23 15.55 6.58
CA PRO A 3 -6.41 15.15 7.36
C PRO A 3 -6.23 13.82 8.12
N LEU A 4 -5.39 12.91 7.61
CA LEU A 4 -5.11 11.61 8.21
C LEU A 4 -4.04 11.72 9.31
N VAL A 5 -3.05 12.61 9.12
CA VAL A 5 -2.00 12.90 10.10
C VAL A 5 -2.59 13.33 11.45
N ASN A 6 -3.67 14.12 11.44
CA ASN A 6 -4.29 14.61 12.67
C ASN A 6 -5.18 13.58 13.39
N ARG A 7 -5.41 12.40 12.79
CA ARG A 7 -6.33 11.38 13.33
C ARG A 7 -5.65 10.05 13.63
N CYS A 8 -4.39 9.88 13.22
CA CYS A 8 -3.62 8.66 13.39
C CYS A 8 -2.28 8.96 14.04
N THR A 9 -1.85 8.10 14.96
CA THR A 9 -0.47 8.12 15.46
C THR A 9 0.41 7.36 14.47
N TRP A 10 1.48 8.00 14.02
CA TRP A 10 2.44 7.42 13.09
C TRP A 10 3.63 6.87 13.86
N VAL A 11 3.90 5.57 13.67
CA VAL A 11 5.07 4.91 14.22
C VAL A 11 5.96 4.51 13.06
N HIS A 12 7.04 5.25 12.86
CA HIS A 12 8.08 4.93 11.90
C HIS A 12 9.12 4.03 12.57
N VAL A 13 9.51 2.97 11.88
CA VAL A 13 10.45 1.97 12.39
C VAL A 13 11.64 1.89 11.44
N ASP A 14 12.81 2.21 11.97
CA ASP A 14 14.06 2.02 11.26
C ASP A 14 14.62 0.62 11.53
N VAL A 15 15.06 -0.04 10.46
CA VAL A 15 15.74 -1.32 10.55
C VAL A 15 17.14 -1.07 11.17
N PRO A 16 17.68 -1.97 12.00
CA PRO A 16 18.98 -1.78 12.63
C PRO A 16 20.08 -1.40 11.63
N GLY A 17 20.83 -0.34 11.88
CA GLY A 17 21.90 0.11 11.00
C GLY A 17 21.44 0.97 9.81
N GLN A 18 20.12 1.18 9.61
CA GLN A 18 19.56 1.91 8.47
C GLN A 18 19.10 3.33 8.82
N GLY A 19 19.22 3.76 10.08
CA GLY A 19 18.92 5.14 10.47
C GLY A 19 19.88 6.14 9.83
N ASP A 20 19.41 7.37 9.63
CA ASP A 20 20.21 8.44 9.04
C ASP A 20 21.42 8.77 9.92
N GLY A 21 22.63 8.66 9.35
CA GLY A 21 23.88 8.98 10.04
C GLY A 21 24.34 7.93 11.06
N GLU A 22 23.81 6.71 11.02
CA GLU A 22 24.24 5.65 11.94
C GLU A 22 25.68 5.17 11.70
N SER A 23 26.37 4.89 12.81
CA SER A 23 27.71 4.31 12.80
C SER A 23 27.69 2.86 12.29
N ASP A 24 28.86 2.36 11.91
CA ASP A 24 29.02 0.95 11.55
C ASP A 24 28.54 0.04 12.69
N LEU A 25 27.70 -0.92 12.35
CA LEU A 25 27.41 -2.03 13.25
C LEU A 25 28.70 -2.79 13.60
N PRO A 26 28.82 -3.35 14.80
CA PRO A 26 30.00 -4.12 15.20
C PRO A 26 30.38 -5.19 14.16
N ALA A 27 31.68 -5.47 14.03
CA ALA A 27 32.17 -6.43 13.03
C ALA A 27 31.60 -7.84 13.25
N ASP A 28 31.44 -8.23 14.52
CA ASP A 28 30.84 -9.48 15.01
C ASP A 28 29.30 -9.45 15.10
N TYR A 29 28.67 -8.32 14.74
CA TYR A 29 27.22 -8.20 14.75
C TYR A 29 26.57 -9.13 13.72
N THR A 30 25.79 -10.08 14.24
CA THR A 30 24.94 -10.98 13.43
C THR A 30 23.64 -10.25 13.10
N PHE A 31 23.49 -9.89 11.83
CA PHE A 31 22.31 -9.16 11.38
C PHE A 31 21.07 -10.08 11.40
N PRO A 32 19.93 -9.62 11.94
CA PRO A 32 18.73 -10.44 12.04
C PRO A 32 18.19 -10.84 10.67
N SER A 33 17.66 -12.06 10.58
CA SER A 33 16.88 -12.49 9.42
C SER A 33 15.61 -11.65 9.26
N VAL A 34 15.02 -11.63 8.06
CA VAL A 34 13.73 -10.94 7.80
C VAL A 34 12.61 -11.43 8.73
N GLN A 35 12.64 -12.69 9.12
CA GLN A 35 11.70 -13.25 10.10
C GLN A 35 11.91 -12.67 11.49
N GLN A 36 13.15 -12.62 11.97
CA GLN A 36 13.50 -12.02 13.25
C GLN A 36 13.23 -10.52 13.27
N LEU A 37 13.37 -9.82 12.14
CA LEU A 37 12.95 -8.42 12.03
C LEU A 37 11.43 -8.27 12.28
N ALA A 38 10.60 -9.17 11.73
CA ALA A 38 9.17 -9.14 11.98
C ALA A 38 8.81 -9.48 13.44
N GLU A 39 9.53 -10.41 14.06
CA GLU A 39 9.43 -10.71 15.49
C GLU A 39 9.81 -9.50 16.35
N GLY A 40 10.90 -8.82 16.02
CA GLY A 40 11.30 -7.57 16.67
C GLY A 40 10.25 -6.46 16.50
N MET A 41 9.58 -6.37 15.35
CA MET A 41 8.45 -5.43 15.20
C MET A 41 7.27 -5.79 16.11
N SER A 42 6.99 -7.08 16.32
CA SER A 42 5.97 -7.52 17.28
C SER A 42 6.33 -7.11 18.71
N GLU A 43 7.61 -7.20 19.08
CA GLU A 43 8.11 -6.71 20.37
C GLU A 43 7.96 -5.19 20.50
N VAL A 44 8.23 -4.42 19.45
CA VAL A 44 7.99 -2.96 19.42
C VAL A 44 6.50 -2.66 19.64
N CYS A 45 5.58 -3.39 19.00
CA CYS A 45 4.14 -3.23 19.24
C CYS A 45 3.77 -3.49 20.70
N ASN A 46 4.38 -4.50 21.33
CA ASN A 46 4.16 -4.81 22.75
C ASN A 46 4.75 -3.74 23.68
N ALA A 47 5.97 -3.28 23.41
CA ALA A 47 6.64 -2.24 24.20
C ALA A 47 5.86 -0.92 24.19
N LEU A 48 5.31 -0.56 23.02
CA LEU A 48 4.46 0.62 22.83
C LEU A 48 3.00 0.39 23.27
N ARG A 49 2.65 -0.84 23.67
CA ARG A 49 1.28 -1.25 24.07
C ARG A 49 0.22 -0.92 23.02
N LEU A 50 0.56 -1.13 21.75
CA LEU A 50 -0.35 -0.89 20.63
C LEU A 50 -1.49 -1.93 20.64
N GLN A 51 -2.72 -1.46 20.69
CA GLN A 51 -3.90 -2.34 20.67
C GLN A 51 -4.33 -2.69 19.25
N TYR A 52 -4.24 -1.73 18.33
CA TYR A 52 -4.64 -1.90 16.95
C TYR A 52 -3.68 -1.14 16.04
N VAL A 53 -3.26 -1.78 14.95
CA VAL A 53 -2.33 -1.19 13.98
C VAL A 53 -2.81 -1.44 12.56
N VAL A 54 -2.59 -0.45 11.69
CA VAL A 54 -2.64 -0.63 10.24
C VAL A 54 -1.21 -0.55 9.76
N VAL A 55 -0.74 -1.60 9.08
CA VAL A 55 0.65 -1.65 8.62
C VAL A 55 0.76 -1.08 7.21
N PHE A 56 1.81 -0.30 6.97
CA PHE A 56 2.08 0.35 5.69
C PHE A 56 3.56 0.22 5.38
N GLY A 57 3.90 -0.40 4.26
CA GLY A 57 5.30 -0.54 3.88
C GLY A 57 5.52 -0.77 2.41
N GLU A 58 6.78 -0.59 2.01
CA GLU A 58 7.25 -0.70 0.63
C GLU A 58 8.37 -1.73 0.51
N GLY A 59 8.33 -2.54 -0.55
CA GLY A 59 9.43 -3.44 -0.94
C GLY A 59 9.84 -4.39 0.19
N ALA A 60 11.07 -4.23 0.69
CA ALA A 60 11.58 -5.04 1.80
C ALA A 60 10.81 -4.81 3.11
N GLY A 61 10.41 -3.57 3.38
CA GLY A 61 9.56 -3.23 4.54
C GLY A 61 8.19 -3.89 4.44
N ALA A 62 7.59 -3.93 3.24
CA ALA A 62 6.33 -4.65 3.02
C ALA A 62 6.46 -6.16 3.29
N ASN A 63 7.60 -6.77 2.93
CA ASN A 63 7.85 -8.19 3.22
C ASN A 63 8.02 -8.46 4.73
N ILE A 64 8.67 -7.55 5.48
CA ILE A 64 8.76 -7.67 6.94
C ILE A 64 7.36 -7.52 7.55
N LEU A 65 6.59 -6.51 7.13
CA LEU A 65 5.26 -6.24 7.67
C LEU A 65 4.25 -7.34 7.36
N VAL A 66 4.32 -7.98 6.18
CA VAL A 66 3.39 -9.09 5.89
C VAL A 66 3.66 -10.31 6.78
N ARG A 67 4.92 -10.50 7.24
CA ARG A 67 5.23 -11.50 8.26
C ARG A 67 4.67 -11.09 9.62
N LEU A 68 4.77 -9.81 9.97
CA LEU A 68 4.13 -9.29 11.18
C LEU A 68 2.61 -9.50 11.15
N VAL A 69 1.96 -9.29 10.00
CA VAL A 69 0.53 -9.56 9.79
C VAL A 69 0.18 -11.01 10.10
N MET A 70 1.00 -11.95 9.63
CA MET A 70 0.83 -13.39 9.91
C MET A 70 1.05 -13.71 11.40
N LEU A 71 2.03 -13.07 12.03
CA LEU A 71 2.38 -13.28 13.44
C LEU A 71 1.37 -12.67 14.42
N ARG A 72 0.81 -11.50 14.09
CA ARG A 72 0.04 -10.63 15.00
C ARG A 72 -1.33 -10.26 14.42
N TYR A 73 -2.06 -11.27 13.97
CA TYR A 73 -3.43 -11.10 13.47
C TYR A 73 -4.40 -10.57 14.55
N ASP A 74 -4.03 -10.61 15.82
CA ASP A 74 -4.79 -10.10 16.96
C ASP A 74 -4.87 -8.57 17.02
N ILE A 75 -3.82 -7.87 16.57
CA ILE A 75 -3.75 -6.39 16.61
C ILE A 75 -3.72 -5.75 15.22
N VAL A 76 -3.38 -6.49 14.17
CA VAL A 76 -3.27 -5.92 12.82
C VAL A 76 -4.65 -5.85 12.16
N LEU A 77 -5.16 -4.63 11.98
CA LEU A 77 -6.47 -4.36 11.38
C LEU A 77 -6.46 -4.42 9.85
N GLY A 78 -5.30 -4.20 9.23
CA GLY A 78 -5.16 -4.20 7.78
C GLY A 78 -3.73 -3.90 7.35
N ALA A 79 -3.40 -4.26 6.11
CA ALA A 79 -2.07 -4.10 5.55
C ALA A 79 -2.09 -3.41 4.19
N ILE A 80 -1.21 -2.43 4.01
CA ILE A 80 -0.98 -1.76 2.73
C ILE A 80 0.44 -2.09 2.29
N LEU A 81 0.54 -2.85 1.19
CA LEU A 81 1.76 -3.48 0.73
C LEU A 81 2.14 -2.90 -0.64
N ILE A 82 3.14 -2.01 -0.64
CA ILE A 82 3.62 -1.33 -1.85
C ILE A 82 4.80 -2.12 -2.43
N HIS A 83 4.74 -2.49 -3.71
CA HIS A 83 5.81 -3.24 -4.39
C HIS A 83 6.29 -4.50 -3.61
N CYS A 84 5.38 -5.15 -2.88
CA CYS A 84 5.73 -6.28 -2.01
C CYS A 84 6.04 -7.54 -2.82
N THR A 85 7.22 -8.12 -2.58
CA THR A 85 7.66 -9.34 -3.28
C THR A 85 7.56 -10.54 -2.34
N GLY A 86 6.89 -11.61 -2.79
CA GLY A 86 6.67 -12.81 -1.98
C GLY A 86 7.62 -13.98 -2.25
N THR A 87 8.31 -13.96 -3.39
CA THR A 87 9.22 -15.03 -3.84
C THR A 87 10.68 -14.60 -3.75
N THR A 88 11.55 -15.59 -3.61
CA THR A 88 13.01 -15.41 -3.67
C THR A 88 13.56 -15.30 -5.09
N ALA A 89 12.85 -15.83 -6.10
CA ALA A 89 13.39 -16.01 -7.45
C ALA A 89 13.23 -14.77 -8.36
N GLY A 90 14.28 -14.50 -9.13
CA GLY A 90 14.29 -13.61 -10.30
C GLY A 90 15.48 -12.63 -10.31
N LEU A 91 15.71 -11.97 -9.19
CA LEU A 91 16.71 -10.91 -9.07
C LEU A 91 17.75 -11.20 -7.98
N SER A 92 17.44 -12.09 -7.04
CA SER A 92 18.37 -12.47 -5.96
C SER A 92 19.66 -13.07 -6.49
N GLU A 93 19.66 -13.77 -7.62
CA GLU A 93 20.88 -14.28 -8.26
C GLU A 93 21.69 -13.15 -8.90
N SER A 94 21.09 -12.33 -9.77
CA SER A 94 21.78 -11.16 -10.37
C SER A 94 22.27 -10.15 -9.34
N LEU A 95 21.52 -9.98 -8.25
CA LEU A 95 21.91 -9.22 -7.07
C LEU A 95 23.10 -9.87 -6.40
N ARG A 96 23.00 -11.17 -6.10
CA ARG A 96 24.00 -11.92 -5.35
C ARG A 96 25.32 -11.92 -6.09
N ASP A 97 25.29 -12.12 -7.39
CA ASP A 97 26.49 -12.14 -8.22
C ASP A 97 27.15 -10.75 -8.27
N ARG A 98 26.35 -9.68 -8.37
CA ARG A 98 26.85 -8.30 -8.34
C ARG A 98 27.27 -7.83 -6.93
N LEU A 99 26.60 -8.32 -5.88
CA LEU A 99 26.92 -8.12 -4.46
C LEU A 99 28.19 -8.88 -4.04
N ILE A 100 28.41 -10.07 -4.57
CA ILE A 100 29.65 -10.82 -4.36
C ILE A 100 30.81 -10.09 -5.06
N GLY A 101 30.56 -9.45 -6.20
CA GLY A 101 31.47 -8.47 -6.81
C GLY A 101 31.64 -7.18 -6.00
N TRP A 102 30.63 -6.81 -5.20
CA TRP A 102 30.61 -5.69 -4.26
C TRP A 102 31.39 -6.09 -2.99
N LYS A 103 32.74 -6.00 -3.05
CA LYS A 103 33.60 -6.04 -1.85
C LYS A 103 33.36 -4.80 -0.95
N LEU A 104 32.20 -4.74 -0.29
CA LEU A 104 31.82 -3.73 0.70
C LEU A 104 32.69 -3.69 1.93
N ASN A 105 33.37 -4.79 2.22
CA ASN A 105 34.27 -4.83 3.37
C ASN A 105 35.53 -3.97 3.15
N THR A 106 35.72 -3.37 1.96
CA THR A 106 36.98 -2.68 1.64
C THR A 106 36.81 -1.35 0.90
N VAL A 107 35.73 -1.13 0.11
CA VAL A 107 35.60 0.08 -0.73
C VAL A 107 34.16 0.61 -0.80
N GLY A 108 33.71 1.33 0.23
CA GLY A 108 32.57 2.28 0.21
C GLY A 108 31.33 2.00 -0.67
N MET A 109 30.63 3.07 -1.05
CA MET A 109 29.52 3.01 -2.02
C MET A 109 30.11 3.04 -3.45
N ASN A 110 30.12 1.89 -4.13
CA ASN A 110 30.62 1.78 -5.51
C ASN A 110 29.54 2.28 -6.51
N PRO A 111 29.91 3.03 -7.57
CA PRO A 111 28.99 3.44 -8.64
C PRO A 111 28.10 2.32 -9.21
N ALA A 112 28.59 1.08 -9.27
CA ALA A 112 27.80 -0.06 -9.75
C ALA A 112 26.66 -0.47 -8.78
N ALA A 113 26.90 -0.37 -7.47
CA ALA A 113 25.89 -0.63 -6.44
C ALA A 113 24.85 0.48 -6.39
N GLU A 114 25.30 1.74 -6.53
CA GLU A 114 24.40 2.90 -6.63
C GLU A 114 23.47 2.77 -7.84
N SER A 115 24.01 2.52 -9.04
CA SER A 115 23.20 2.31 -10.26
C SER A 115 22.23 1.14 -10.13
N TYR A 116 22.64 0.09 -9.42
CA TYR A 116 21.75 -1.04 -9.16
C TYR A 116 20.59 -0.66 -8.23
N LEU A 117 20.85 0.00 -7.10
CA LEU A 117 19.82 0.41 -6.15
C LEU A 117 18.83 1.39 -6.79
N LEU A 118 19.32 2.24 -7.69
CA LEU A 118 18.49 3.11 -8.51
C LEU A 118 17.58 2.33 -9.44
N MET A 119 18.11 1.35 -10.17
CA MET A 119 17.29 0.47 -11.01
C MET A 119 16.27 -0.32 -10.18
N HIS A 120 16.63 -0.77 -8.97
CA HIS A 120 15.68 -1.45 -8.10
C HIS A 120 14.56 -0.51 -7.62
N ARG A 121 14.89 0.74 -7.28
CA ARG A 121 13.94 1.73 -6.74
C ARG A 121 13.04 2.34 -7.83
N PHE A 122 13.59 2.65 -9.00
CA PHE A 122 12.96 3.45 -10.06
C PHE A 122 12.73 2.65 -11.36
N GLY A 123 13.12 1.38 -11.42
CA GLY A 123 13.00 0.55 -12.62
C GLY A 123 13.71 1.12 -13.84
N SER A 124 13.21 0.76 -15.02
CA SER A 124 13.73 1.27 -16.30
C SER A 124 13.45 2.75 -16.54
N ALA A 125 12.67 3.41 -15.67
CA ALA A 125 12.46 4.86 -15.73
C ALA A 125 13.75 5.66 -15.43
N ALA A 126 14.77 5.01 -14.87
CA ALA A 126 16.09 5.60 -14.71
C ALA A 126 16.82 5.86 -16.05
N GLU A 127 16.42 5.19 -17.14
CA GLU A 127 17.04 5.31 -18.46
C GLU A 127 16.27 6.26 -19.40
N SER A 128 15.00 6.57 -19.10
CA SER A 128 14.21 7.52 -19.87
C SER A 128 14.48 8.96 -19.40
N GLU A 129 15.20 9.74 -20.20
CA GLU A 129 15.59 11.14 -19.96
C GLU A 129 14.41 12.15 -19.84
N ASN A 130 13.15 11.70 -19.85
CA ASN A 130 12.02 12.55 -20.24
C ASN A 130 11.26 13.26 -19.11
N GLU A 131 11.62 13.13 -17.84
CA GLU A 131 10.95 13.89 -16.77
C GLU A 131 11.95 14.54 -15.82
N ILE A 132 11.97 15.88 -15.85
CA ILE A 132 12.81 16.74 -14.99
C ILE A 132 12.60 16.39 -13.50
N GLU A 133 11.36 16.06 -13.12
CA GLU A 133 10.99 15.65 -11.75
C GLU A 133 11.63 14.32 -11.34
N VAL A 134 11.62 13.31 -12.22
CA VAL A 134 12.28 12.01 -11.98
C VAL A 134 13.79 12.21 -11.80
N ARG A 135 14.40 13.12 -12.56
CA ARG A 135 15.83 13.45 -12.43
C ARG A 135 16.17 14.07 -11.08
N GLU A 136 15.35 14.97 -10.56
CA GLU A 136 15.55 15.54 -9.23
C GLU A 136 15.42 14.51 -8.12
N VAL A 137 14.42 13.63 -8.20
CA VAL A 137 14.23 12.52 -7.26
C VAL A 137 15.44 11.57 -7.31
N LEU A 138 15.95 11.27 -8.51
CA LEU A 138 17.14 10.45 -8.71
C LEU A 138 18.38 11.06 -8.07
N ILE A 139 18.60 12.38 -8.23
CA ILE A 139 19.72 13.10 -7.63
C ILE A 139 19.61 13.09 -6.10
N LYS A 140 18.43 13.38 -5.55
CA LYS A 140 18.19 13.35 -4.10
C LYS A 140 18.44 11.97 -3.51
N PHE A 141 17.98 10.91 -4.17
CA PHE A 141 18.19 9.54 -3.72
C PHE A 141 19.67 9.14 -3.79
N ARG A 142 20.39 9.49 -4.87
CA ARG A 142 21.85 9.29 -4.96
C ARG A 142 22.60 9.99 -3.83
N GLN A 143 22.21 11.22 -3.52
CA GLN A 143 22.82 11.98 -2.44
C GLN A 143 22.56 11.30 -1.09
N SER A 144 21.31 10.93 -0.80
CA SER A 144 20.92 10.19 0.41
C SER A 144 21.70 8.87 0.57
N LEU A 145 21.85 8.09 -0.51
CA LEU A 145 22.65 6.86 -0.52
C LEU A 145 24.13 7.10 -0.17
N ARG A 146 24.68 8.26 -0.51
CA ARG A 146 26.09 8.58 -0.25
C ARG A 146 26.32 9.23 1.12
N THR A 147 25.35 9.96 1.65
CA THR A 147 25.56 10.81 2.83
C THR A 147 24.77 10.37 4.06
N ALA A 148 23.59 9.78 3.89
CA ALA A 148 22.68 9.46 4.99
C ALA A 148 22.77 7.98 5.39
N ILE A 149 22.86 7.08 4.40
CA ILE A 149 22.79 5.63 4.64
C ILE A 149 24.20 5.05 4.78
N ASN A 150 24.42 4.28 5.85
CA ASN A 150 25.67 3.56 6.05
C ASN A 150 25.77 2.36 5.08
N PRO A 151 26.76 2.32 4.16
CA PRO A 151 26.84 1.28 3.15
C PRO A 151 27.15 -0.12 3.74
N ARG A 152 27.94 -0.19 4.82
CA ARG A 152 28.30 -1.48 5.44
C ARG A 152 27.08 -2.11 6.14
N ASN A 153 26.28 -1.29 6.81
CA ASN A 153 25.05 -1.73 7.43
C ASN A 153 24.00 -2.10 6.37
N LEU A 154 23.86 -1.28 5.32
CA LEU A 154 22.98 -1.58 4.18
C LEU A 154 23.28 -2.93 3.55
N ASN A 155 24.57 -3.28 3.39
CA ASN A 155 24.94 -4.60 2.89
C ASN A 155 24.46 -5.73 3.79
N LYS A 156 24.63 -5.60 5.12
CA LYS A 156 24.12 -6.60 6.07
C LYS A 156 22.60 -6.78 5.90
N PHE A 157 21.85 -5.69 5.71
CA PHE A 157 20.41 -5.75 5.46
C PHE A 157 20.06 -6.41 4.12
N ILE A 158 20.74 -6.05 3.03
CA ILE A 158 20.51 -6.64 1.71
C ILE A 158 20.77 -8.15 1.74
N MET A 159 21.88 -8.58 2.37
CA MET A 159 22.20 -10.00 2.52
C MET A 159 21.11 -10.76 3.30
N SER A 160 20.62 -10.17 4.40
CA SER A 160 19.48 -10.72 5.15
C SER A 160 18.23 -10.83 4.28
N PHE A 161 17.88 -9.76 3.55
CA PHE A 161 16.71 -9.75 2.68
C PHE A 161 16.79 -10.78 1.54
N MET A 162 17.99 -11.04 1.03
CA MET A 162 18.19 -12.05 -0.03
C MET A 162 18.12 -13.47 0.49
N SER A 163 18.50 -13.70 1.74
CA SER A 163 18.37 -14.99 2.42
C SER A 163 16.95 -15.30 2.92
N ARG A 164 15.97 -14.42 2.65
CA ARG A 164 14.60 -14.55 3.16
C ARG A 164 13.91 -15.84 2.71
N THR A 165 13.04 -16.35 3.57
CA THR A 165 12.15 -17.47 3.22
C THR A 165 11.00 -16.99 2.33
N LYS A 166 10.42 -17.90 1.53
CA LYS A 166 9.25 -17.58 0.70
C LYS A 166 8.01 -17.41 1.59
N ILE A 167 7.26 -16.34 1.40
CA ILE A 167 6.01 -16.10 2.15
C ILE A 167 4.80 -16.75 1.49
N LEU A 168 4.90 -17.14 0.21
CA LEU A 168 3.79 -17.72 -0.57
C LEU A 168 3.19 -18.98 0.07
N GLU A 169 3.99 -19.72 0.83
CA GLU A 169 3.56 -20.97 1.49
C GLU A 169 2.78 -20.73 2.78
N HIS A 170 2.79 -19.50 3.31
CA HIS A 170 2.20 -19.13 4.60
C HIS A 170 1.13 -18.02 4.47
N VAL A 171 0.67 -17.72 3.25
CA VAL A 171 -0.31 -16.65 2.99
C VAL A 171 -1.70 -16.93 3.56
N ASP A 172 -1.99 -18.20 3.89
CA ASP A 172 -3.20 -18.64 4.59
C ASP A 172 -3.30 -18.12 6.02
N GLN A 173 -2.18 -17.67 6.60
CA GLN A 173 -2.14 -17.06 7.93
C GLN A 173 -2.60 -15.60 7.94
N ILE A 174 -2.80 -14.97 6.77
CA ILE A 174 -3.28 -13.59 6.68
C ILE A 174 -4.79 -13.56 6.97
N ARG A 175 -5.18 -12.83 8.01
CA ARG A 175 -6.58 -12.73 8.49
C ARG A 175 -7.14 -11.30 8.47
N CYS A 176 -6.44 -10.35 7.87
CA CYS A 176 -6.84 -8.95 7.79
C CYS A 176 -6.97 -8.49 6.33
N PRO A 177 -7.75 -7.44 6.04
CA PRO A 177 -7.78 -6.76 4.76
C PRO A 177 -6.37 -6.40 4.26
N VAL A 178 -6.14 -6.54 2.95
CA VAL A 178 -4.84 -6.23 2.33
C VAL A 178 -5.05 -5.42 1.06
N LEU A 179 -4.38 -4.27 0.98
CA LEU A 179 -4.28 -3.47 -0.22
C LEU A 179 -2.87 -3.60 -0.82
N PHE A 180 -2.78 -4.15 -2.02
CA PHE A 180 -1.56 -4.16 -2.81
C PHE A 180 -1.51 -2.93 -3.71
N LEU A 181 -0.36 -2.25 -3.72
CA LEU A 181 -0.11 -1.09 -4.57
C LEU A 181 1.16 -1.33 -5.40
N THR A 182 1.07 -1.14 -6.71
CA THR A 182 2.23 -1.26 -7.60
C THR A 182 2.12 -0.33 -8.79
N GLY A 183 3.26 0.00 -9.38
CA GLY A 183 3.36 0.75 -10.63
C GLY A 183 3.49 -0.20 -11.82
N ALA A 184 2.92 0.14 -12.97
CA ALA A 184 2.98 -0.68 -14.18
C ALA A 184 4.41 -0.87 -14.71
N LEU A 185 5.30 0.10 -14.48
CA LEU A 185 6.71 0.06 -14.89
C LEU A 185 7.64 -0.45 -13.76
N ALA A 186 7.09 -0.93 -12.64
CA ALA A 186 7.88 -1.42 -11.52
C ALA A 186 8.63 -2.71 -11.88
N SER A 187 9.93 -2.78 -11.54
CA SER A 187 10.82 -3.93 -11.82
C SER A 187 10.28 -5.29 -11.35
N HIS A 188 9.44 -5.29 -10.32
CA HIS A 188 8.94 -6.51 -9.66
C HIS A 188 7.42 -6.67 -9.74
N ASN A 189 6.77 -5.97 -10.66
CA ASN A 189 5.32 -5.98 -10.80
C ASN A 189 4.74 -7.42 -10.88
N HIS A 190 5.30 -8.28 -11.71
CA HIS A 190 4.85 -9.68 -11.85
C HIS A 190 4.88 -10.48 -10.53
N THR A 191 5.84 -10.20 -9.64
CA THR A 191 5.92 -10.88 -8.33
C THR A 191 4.87 -10.38 -7.35
N VAL A 192 4.46 -9.11 -7.45
CA VAL A 192 3.34 -8.54 -6.69
C VAL A 192 2.04 -9.23 -7.08
N PHE A 193 1.77 -9.35 -8.38
CA PHE A 193 0.59 -10.08 -8.88
C PHE A 193 0.58 -11.55 -8.45
N ARG A 194 1.74 -12.21 -8.44
CA ARG A 194 1.85 -13.59 -7.94
C ARG A 194 1.48 -13.69 -6.47
N LEU A 195 1.95 -12.77 -5.64
CA LEU A 195 1.62 -12.73 -4.21
C LEU A 195 0.13 -12.41 -4.00
N TYR A 196 -0.40 -11.41 -4.69
CA TYR A 196 -1.83 -11.08 -4.66
C TYR A 196 -2.72 -12.28 -5.00
N ASN A 197 -2.42 -12.97 -6.11
CA ASN A 197 -3.19 -14.15 -6.52
C ASN A 197 -3.09 -15.30 -5.50
N ALA A 198 -1.93 -15.46 -4.85
CA ALA A 198 -1.77 -16.46 -3.78
C ALA A 198 -2.63 -16.12 -2.56
N VAL A 199 -2.63 -14.86 -2.13
CA VAL A 199 -3.46 -14.37 -1.02
C VAL A 199 -4.95 -14.51 -1.35
N LEU A 200 -5.37 -14.09 -2.54
CA LEU A 200 -6.76 -14.20 -3.00
C LEU A 200 -7.24 -15.66 -3.05
N SER A 201 -6.35 -16.58 -3.43
CA SER A 201 -6.64 -18.01 -3.46
C SER A 201 -6.76 -18.60 -2.04
N ALA A 202 -5.92 -18.14 -1.11
CA ALA A 202 -5.94 -18.60 0.27
C ALA A 202 -7.21 -18.16 1.02
N VAL A 203 -7.71 -16.95 0.74
CA VAL A 203 -8.94 -16.42 1.36
C VAL A 203 -10.22 -16.81 0.59
N ARG A 204 -10.14 -17.68 -0.41
CA ARG A 204 -11.29 -18.06 -1.26
C ARG A 204 -12.48 -18.63 -0.48
N ASN A 205 -12.21 -19.25 0.66
CA ASN A 205 -13.25 -19.84 1.52
C ASN A 205 -13.82 -18.86 2.56
N ASP A 206 -13.29 -17.62 2.64
CA ASP A 206 -13.78 -16.55 3.50
C ASP A 206 -14.29 -15.38 2.63
N PRO A 207 -15.61 -15.36 2.30
CA PRO A 207 -16.18 -14.31 1.45
C PRO A 207 -16.04 -12.90 2.04
N ASN A 208 -15.98 -12.76 3.37
CA ASN A 208 -15.86 -11.46 4.03
C ASN A 208 -14.46 -10.88 3.85
N LEU A 209 -13.43 -11.73 3.92
CA LEU A 209 -12.05 -11.32 3.73
C LEU A 209 -11.69 -11.22 2.24
N GLN A 210 -12.23 -12.10 1.40
CA GLN A 210 -11.99 -12.09 -0.04
C GLN A 210 -12.37 -10.75 -0.68
N GLY A 211 -13.51 -10.17 -0.29
CA GLY A 211 -13.95 -8.85 -0.77
C GLY A 211 -13.12 -7.67 -0.25
N LYS A 212 -12.12 -7.91 0.60
CA LYS A 212 -11.25 -6.88 1.23
C LYS A 212 -9.78 -7.04 0.86
N VAL A 213 -9.47 -7.90 -0.11
CA VAL A 213 -8.14 -8.02 -0.71
C VAL A 213 -8.18 -7.34 -2.06
N GLU A 214 -7.46 -6.22 -2.18
CA GLU A 214 -7.49 -5.35 -3.36
C GLU A 214 -6.09 -5.17 -3.95
N LEU A 215 -6.01 -4.96 -5.26
CA LEU A 215 -4.78 -4.62 -5.98
C LEU A 215 -5.03 -3.39 -6.84
N ILE A 216 -4.25 -2.34 -6.60
CA ILE A 216 -4.26 -1.11 -7.40
C ILE A 216 -2.93 -1.02 -8.15
N GLN A 217 -3.02 -0.98 -9.47
CA GLN A 217 -1.89 -0.75 -10.36
C GLN A 217 -1.98 0.67 -10.93
N LEU A 218 -0.92 1.46 -10.79
CA LEU A 218 -0.82 2.79 -11.39
C LEU A 218 -0.08 2.71 -12.73
N ASP A 219 -0.72 3.21 -13.78
CA ASP A 219 -0.17 3.23 -15.14
C ASP A 219 1.00 4.21 -15.27
N ASN A 220 1.98 3.86 -16.12
CA ASN A 220 3.17 4.66 -16.44
C ASN A 220 4.01 5.09 -15.22
N VAL A 221 3.92 4.36 -14.12
CA VAL A 221 4.67 4.64 -12.89
C VAL A 221 5.58 3.47 -12.55
N ALA A 222 6.82 3.75 -12.17
CA ALA A 222 7.73 2.73 -11.65
C ALA A 222 7.65 2.65 -10.12
N ASN A 223 7.85 3.77 -9.43
CA ASN A 223 7.73 3.90 -7.99
C ASN A 223 6.53 4.77 -7.60
N VAL A 224 5.48 4.14 -7.05
CA VAL A 224 4.24 4.85 -6.72
C VAL A 224 4.40 5.89 -5.62
N LEU A 225 5.32 5.67 -4.67
CA LEU A 225 5.55 6.61 -3.57
C LEU A 225 6.31 7.85 -3.99
N SER A 226 7.27 7.68 -4.90
CA SER A 226 8.09 8.79 -5.37
C SER A 226 7.42 9.59 -6.47
N GLU A 227 6.72 8.93 -7.40
CA GLU A 227 6.15 9.57 -8.60
C GLU A 227 4.69 10.02 -8.38
N GLN A 228 3.89 9.28 -7.61
CA GLN A 228 2.47 9.60 -7.39
C GLN A 228 2.04 9.52 -5.91
N PRO A 229 2.72 10.26 -5.00
CA PRO A 229 2.41 10.24 -3.57
C PRO A 229 0.97 10.67 -3.25
N GLU A 230 0.37 11.55 -4.05
CA GLU A 230 -1.02 11.98 -3.88
C GLU A 230 -2.00 10.81 -4.05
N LYS A 231 -1.80 9.95 -5.06
CA LYS A 231 -2.67 8.79 -5.27
C LYS A 231 -2.47 7.75 -4.19
N VAL A 232 -1.24 7.55 -3.72
CA VAL A 232 -0.97 6.66 -2.58
C VAL A 232 -1.67 7.17 -1.31
N ALA A 233 -1.65 8.48 -1.08
CA ALA A 233 -2.38 9.10 0.03
C ALA A 233 -3.89 8.90 -0.07
N GLU A 234 -4.47 9.01 -1.27
CA GLU A 234 -5.89 8.72 -1.51
C GLU A 234 -6.22 7.24 -1.24
N CYS A 235 -5.40 6.32 -1.75
CA CYS A 235 -5.57 4.88 -1.54
C CYS A 235 -5.51 4.53 -0.04
N LEU A 236 -4.53 5.10 0.68
CA LEU A 236 -4.39 4.95 2.13
C LEU A 236 -5.64 5.48 2.87
N GLN A 237 -6.13 6.66 2.48
CA GLN A 237 -7.32 7.24 3.09
C GLN A 237 -8.55 6.36 2.88
N PHE A 238 -8.80 5.90 1.66
CA PHE A 238 -9.94 5.04 1.35
C PHE A 238 -9.83 3.67 2.03
N PHE A 239 -8.64 3.10 2.11
CA PHE A 239 -8.42 1.84 2.82
C PHE A 239 -8.75 1.97 4.30
N ILE A 240 -8.23 3.01 4.97
CA ILE A 240 -8.51 3.28 6.39
C ILE A 240 -10.01 3.53 6.60
N GLN A 241 -10.67 4.25 5.70
CA GLN A 241 -12.13 4.42 5.73
C GLN A 241 -12.89 3.11 5.54
N GLY A 242 -12.42 2.23 4.67
CA GLY A 242 -12.96 0.89 4.45
C GLY A 242 -12.83 -0.02 5.67
N LEU A 243 -11.84 0.21 6.54
CA LEU A 243 -11.73 -0.43 7.85
C LEU A 243 -12.72 0.11 8.90
N GLY A 244 -13.52 1.13 8.55
CA GLY A 244 -14.40 1.84 9.49
C GLY A 244 -13.68 2.87 10.37
N LEU A 245 -12.41 3.15 10.08
CA LEU A 245 -11.61 4.16 10.76
C LEU A 245 -11.74 5.51 10.02
N ALA A 246 -11.58 6.63 10.72
CA ALA A 246 -11.54 7.96 10.09
C ALA A 246 -12.74 8.33 9.16
N GLY A 247 -13.95 7.83 9.45
CA GLY A 247 -15.17 8.05 8.65
C GLY A 247 -15.63 9.50 8.45
N GLY A 248 -15.01 10.47 9.12
CA GLY A 248 -15.28 11.91 8.97
C GLY A 248 -14.34 12.67 8.01
N LEU A 249 -13.47 11.97 7.27
CA LEU A 249 -12.60 12.61 6.29
C LEU A 249 -13.32 12.76 4.94
N VAL A 250 -13.74 13.98 4.61
CA VAL A 250 -14.32 14.30 3.30
C VAL A 250 -13.19 14.33 2.25
N SER A 251 -13.33 13.53 1.20
CA SER A 251 -12.43 13.61 0.04
C SER A 251 -12.65 14.95 -0.67
N ARG A 252 -11.65 15.85 -0.63
CA ARG A 252 -11.76 17.19 -1.23
C ARG A 252 -12.00 17.16 -2.74
N ARG A 253 -11.59 16.09 -3.44
CA ARG A 253 -11.86 15.93 -4.89
C ARG A 253 -13.33 15.69 -5.22
N MET A 254 -14.09 15.06 -4.32
CA MET A 254 -15.55 14.92 -4.48
C MET A 254 -16.31 16.20 -4.11
N SER A 255 -15.70 17.09 -3.32
CA SER A 255 -16.30 18.37 -2.94
C SER A 255 -16.19 19.47 -4.00
N SER A 256 -15.31 19.32 -5.01
CA SER A 256 -15.11 20.35 -6.04
C SER A 256 -15.91 20.12 -7.33
N THR A 257 -16.40 18.91 -7.57
CA THR A 257 -17.13 18.54 -8.81
C THR A 257 -18.64 18.45 -8.63
N ILE A 258 -19.14 18.51 -7.39
CA ILE A 258 -20.57 18.61 -7.12
C ILE A 258 -20.79 20.03 -6.57
N PRO A 259 -21.49 20.93 -7.28
CA PRO A 259 -21.97 22.15 -6.64
C PRO A 259 -22.88 21.68 -5.52
N VAL A 260 -22.41 21.77 -4.27
CA VAL A 260 -23.24 21.53 -3.10
C VAL A 260 -24.23 22.68 -3.07
N ALA A 261 -25.38 22.49 -3.73
CA ALA A 261 -26.57 23.21 -3.35
C ALA A 261 -26.68 23.03 -1.83
N ARG A 262 -26.65 24.14 -1.09
CA ARG A 262 -26.82 24.18 0.37
C ARG A 262 -28.19 23.59 0.72
N ASN A 263 -28.29 22.27 0.74
CA ASN A 263 -29.44 21.56 1.25
C ASN A 263 -29.19 21.36 2.75
N ARG A 264 -29.98 22.10 3.53
CA ARG A 264 -30.29 22.00 4.97
C ARG A 264 -29.21 21.39 5.89
N SER A 265 -28.80 22.17 6.89
CA SER A 265 -28.10 21.66 8.07
C SER A 265 -28.92 20.54 8.72
N LEU A 266 -28.41 19.32 8.66
CA LEU A 266 -28.94 18.16 9.36
C LEU A 266 -28.79 18.38 10.88
N SER A 267 -29.78 17.90 11.63
CA SER A 267 -29.77 17.90 13.10
C SER A 267 -28.72 16.92 13.65
N MET A 268 -28.31 17.11 14.92
CA MET A 268 -27.35 16.22 15.59
C MET A 268 -27.80 14.75 15.59
N GLU A 269 -29.10 14.50 15.73
CA GLU A 269 -29.67 13.15 15.70
C GLU A 269 -29.61 12.49 14.31
N GLU A 270 -29.62 13.28 13.22
CA GLU A 270 -29.46 12.76 11.86
C GLU A 270 -28.00 12.41 11.51
N TYR A 271 -27.03 13.02 12.21
CA TYR A 271 -25.63 12.64 12.08
C TYR A 271 -25.30 11.32 12.80
N ASP A 272 -26.02 11.03 13.88
CA ASP A 272 -25.79 9.83 14.70
C ASP A 272 -26.50 8.58 14.16
N GLN A 273 -27.31 8.69 13.10
CA GLN A 273 -27.91 7.51 12.46
C GLN A 273 -26.88 6.76 11.60
N PRO A 274 -26.77 5.42 11.75
CA PRO A 274 -25.91 4.61 10.91
C PRO A 274 -26.42 4.70 9.46
N LYS A 275 -25.60 5.26 8.56
CA LYS A 275 -25.90 5.36 7.12
C LYS A 275 -25.75 3.99 6.46
N GLY A 276 -26.67 3.09 6.76
CA GLY A 276 -26.83 1.79 6.12
C GLY A 276 -27.86 1.85 5.00
N ALA A 277 -27.41 1.67 3.75
CA ALA A 277 -28.14 1.11 2.62
C ALA A 277 -29.49 1.71 2.18
N SER A 278 -29.87 2.93 2.55
CA SER A 278 -31.16 3.53 2.14
C SER A 278 -31.23 4.01 0.67
N ASN A 279 -30.13 4.00 -0.09
CA ASN A 279 -30.10 4.38 -1.50
C ASN A 279 -29.89 3.22 -2.48
N CYS A 280 -30.04 1.97 -2.03
CA CYS A 280 -29.92 0.80 -2.91
C CYS A 280 -31.30 0.18 -3.16
N ILE A 281 -31.96 0.57 -4.26
CA ILE A 281 -33.12 -0.19 -4.77
C ILE A 281 -32.58 -1.49 -5.38
N PHE A 282 -32.84 -2.61 -4.71
CA PHE A 282 -32.43 -3.93 -5.16
C PHE A 282 -33.35 -4.40 -6.30
N HIS A 283 -32.90 -4.32 -7.56
CA HIS A 283 -33.61 -4.93 -8.67
C HIS A 283 -33.35 -6.45 -8.70
N LYS A 284 -34.38 -7.26 -8.41
CA LYS A 284 -34.28 -8.73 -8.35
C LYS A 284 -33.82 -9.43 -9.66
N ASN A 285 -33.72 -8.71 -10.79
CA ASN A 285 -33.40 -9.29 -12.10
C ASN A 285 -32.09 -8.80 -12.77
N ARG A 286 -31.21 -8.06 -12.08
CA ARG A 286 -29.93 -7.60 -12.68
C ARG A 286 -28.75 -7.76 -11.73
N LYS A 287 -27.68 -8.39 -12.21
CA LYS A 287 -26.47 -8.75 -11.43
C LYS A 287 -25.47 -7.60 -11.19
N TYR A 288 -25.81 -6.32 -11.38
CA TYR A 288 -24.94 -5.19 -10.98
C TYR A 288 -25.80 -3.93 -10.71
N SER A 289 -25.32 -3.02 -9.85
CA SER A 289 -26.00 -1.76 -9.48
C SER A 289 -25.50 -0.58 -10.33
N THR A 290 -26.41 0.25 -10.83
CA THR A 290 -26.11 1.46 -11.62
C THR A 290 -26.68 2.72 -10.96
N THR A 291 -25.88 3.78 -10.85
CA THR A 291 -26.30 5.08 -10.32
C THR A 291 -26.96 5.91 -11.42
N THR A 292 -28.29 6.07 -11.40
CA THR A 292 -28.97 6.97 -12.34
C THR A 292 -29.04 8.37 -11.79
N GLY A 293 -28.14 9.24 -12.25
CA GLY A 293 -28.34 10.68 -12.18
C GLY A 293 -29.33 11.11 -13.26
N ARG A 294 -30.58 11.38 -12.88
CA ARG A 294 -31.46 12.33 -13.59
C ARG A 294 -32.58 12.79 -12.67
N LEU A 295 -32.72 14.11 -12.64
CA LEU A 295 -33.66 14.90 -11.86
C LEU A 295 -35.10 14.46 -12.16
N ILE A 296 -35.85 14.18 -11.10
CA ILE A 296 -37.30 14.10 -11.12
C ILE A 296 -37.78 15.55 -11.32
N GLN A 297 -38.33 15.84 -12.49
CA GLN A 297 -39.21 17.01 -12.66
C GLN A 297 -40.63 16.54 -12.40
N ASP A 298 -41.26 17.20 -11.42
CA ASP A 298 -42.70 17.18 -11.19
C ASP A 298 -43.45 17.54 -12.48
N GLU A 299 -44.34 16.66 -12.93
CA GLU A 299 -45.57 17.09 -13.60
C GLU A 299 -46.76 16.35 -12.97
N SER A 300 -47.68 17.16 -12.46
CA SER A 300 -48.98 16.83 -11.86
C SER A 300 -49.95 16.16 -12.86
N PRO A 301 -51.08 15.59 -12.37
CA PRO A 301 -51.82 14.53 -13.05
C PRO A 301 -52.75 15.04 -14.16
N ILE A 302 -52.86 14.29 -15.26
CA ILE A 302 -53.88 14.51 -16.28
C ILE A 302 -54.85 13.31 -16.28
N ASN A 303 -56.09 13.66 -15.95
CA ASN A 303 -57.38 12.98 -16.06
C ASN A 303 -57.47 11.72 -16.93
N GLU A 304 -58.11 10.69 -16.34
CA GLU A 304 -58.85 9.65 -17.05
C GLU A 304 -59.99 10.29 -17.86
N GLN A 305 -60.03 10.00 -19.16
CA GLN A 305 -61.27 9.99 -19.93
C GLN A 305 -61.31 8.70 -20.74
N GLU A 306 -62.30 7.88 -20.38
CA GLU A 306 -62.86 6.81 -21.21
C GLU A 306 -63.21 7.36 -22.59
N ASP A 307 -62.87 6.61 -23.66
CA ASP A 307 -63.84 6.47 -24.74
C ASP A 307 -63.74 5.11 -25.41
N GLN A 308 -64.91 4.52 -25.58
CA GLN A 308 -65.21 3.27 -26.27
C GLN A 308 -65.40 3.58 -27.75
N THR A 309 -64.99 2.70 -28.66
CA THR A 309 -65.72 2.26 -29.89
C THR A 309 -64.76 1.50 -30.81
N GLU A 310 -65.00 0.21 -31.02
CA GLU A 310 -65.63 -0.38 -32.22
C GLU A 310 -64.74 -0.36 -33.47
N ALA A 311 -64.13 -1.51 -33.76
CA ALA A 311 -64.35 -2.35 -34.95
C ALA A 311 -63.17 -3.30 -35.18
#